data_AF-A0A8J4V6H4-F1
#
_entry.id   AF-A0A8J4V6H4-F1
#
_cell.length_a   1.000
_cell.length_b   1.000
_cell.length_c   1.000
_cell.angle_alpha   90.00
_cell.angle_beta   90.00
_cell.angle_gamma   90.00
#
_symmetry.space_group_name_H-M   'P 1'
#
loop_
_entity.id
_entity.type
_entity.pdbx_description
1 polymer ?
#
loop_
_entity_poly.entity_id
_entity_poly.type
_entity_poly.pdbx_seq_one_letter_code
_entity_poly.pdbx_strand_id
1 'polypeptide(L)'
;MRRAKYTISVKILNAVFLIQYGPRILQIYLSLKELEGLDKIPIRIRASFNFFLYILAGHVFGAFWYFFSTQRLTSCWRKACFHQVGCVQGSFNCDHRFGNLSVLHDFCSIDSTNTSTFDFGIFREARQSGILESTDFPKKLIYSAWWGLRNLRFAHTLYYSIYIFINCYNK
;
A
#
# COMPACT_ATOMS: atom_id res chain seq x y z
N MET A 1 30.04 -0.25 -2.33
CA MET A 1 29.37 -1.29 -3.15
C MET A 1 27.99 -1.75 -2.62
N ARG A 2 27.80 -2.11 -1.32
CA ARG A 2 26.51 -2.63 -0.81
C ARG A 2 25.32 -1.66 -0.91
N ARG A 3 25.53 -0.37 -0.66
CA ARG A 3 24.52 0.70 -0.77
C ARG A 3 23.91 0.84 -2.18
N ALA A 4 24.73 0.65 -3.23
CA ALA A 4 24.28 0.69 -4.62
C ALA A 4 23.41 -0.53 -4.96
N LYS A 5 23.83 -1.74 -4.55
CA LYS A 5 23.08 -2.99 -4.77
C LYS A 5 21.67 -2.94 -4.17
N TYR A 6 21.54 -2.50 -2.91
CA TYR A 6 20.24 -2.34 -2.25
C TYR A 6 19.30 -1.37 -2.99
N THR A 7 19.84 -0.21 -3.40
CA THR A 7 19.05 0.81 -4.11
C THR A 7 18.59 0.31 -5.48
N ILE A 8 19.40 -0.51 -6.16
CA ILE A 8 19.04 -1.17 -7.42
C ILE A 8 17.94 -2.23 -7.17
N SER A 9 18.08 -3.08 -6.15
CA SER A 9 17.08 -4.11 -5.82
C SER A 9 15.70 -3.50 -5.51
N VAL A 10 15.64 -2.41 -4.74
CA VAL A 10 14.37 -1.70 -4.47
C VAL A 10 13.78 -1.14 -5.76
N LYS A 11 14.60 -0.52 -6.63
CA LYS A 11 14.12 0.00 -7.92
C LYS A 11 13.57 -1.11 -8.82
N ILE A 12 14.23 -2.26 -8.86
CA ILE A 12 13.76 -3.43 -9.62
C ILE A 12 12.45 -3.96 -9.03
N LEU A 13 12.35 -4.09 -7.71
CA LEU A 13 11.14 -4.55 -7.03
C LEU A 13 9.95 -3.61 -7.32
N ASN A 14 10.19 -2.29 -7.24
CA ASN A 14 9.20 -1.27 -7.60
C ASN A 14 8.80 -1.38 -9.08
N ALA A 15 9.75 -1.57 -9.99
CA ALA A 15 9.47 -1.71 -11.41
C ALA A 15 8.67 -2.99 -11.72
N VAL A 16 9.03 -4.12 -11.13
CA VAL A 16 8.30 -5.38 -11.26
C VAL A 16 6.86 -5.21 -10.75
N PHE A 17 6.69 -4.57 -9.59
CA PHE A 17 5.37 -4.27 -9.04
C PHE A 17 4.53 -3.45 -10.04
N LEU A 18 5.08 -2.36 -10.59
CA LEU A 18 4.37 -1.52 -11.56
C LEU A 18 4.04 -2.26 -12.87
N ILE A 19 5.01 -3.02 -13.41
CA ILE A 19 4.83 -3.79 -14.65
C ILE A 19 3.83 -4.93 -14.47
N GLN A 20 3.71 -5.50 -13.27
CA GLN A 20 2.80 -6.62 -13.04
C GLN A 20 1.37 -6.15 -12.71
N TYR A 21 1.23 -4.96 -12.08
CA TYR A 21 -0.08 -4.39 -11.75
C TYR A 21 -0.68 -3.53 -12.87
N GLY A 22 0.12 -2.86 -13.70
CA GLY A 22 -0.37 -2.05 -14.83
C GLY A 22 -1.23 -2.83 -15.83
N PRO A 23 -0.76 -3.96 -16.38
CA PRO A 23 -1.54 -4.82 -17.28
C PRO A 23 -2.82 -5.36 -16.62
N ARG A 24 -2.78 -5.67 -15.31
CA ARG A 24 -3.96 -6.12 -14.57
C ARG A 24 -5.04 -5.04 -14.48
N ILE A 25 -4.65 -3.79 -14.26
CA ILE A 25 -5.58 -2.64 -14.26
C ILE A 25 -6.15 -2.42 -15.66
N LEU A 26 -5.32 -2.49 -16.70
CA LEU A 26 -5.76 -2.37 -18.09
C LEU A 26 -6.76 -3.49 -18.45
N GLN A 27 -6.50 -4.73 -18.03
CA GLN A 27 -7.39 -5.85 -18.26
C GLN A 27 -8.75 -5.65 -17.57
N ILE A 28 -8.77 -5.13 -16.34
CA ILE A 28 -10.02 -4.76 -15.63
C ILE A 28 -10.80 -3.70 -16.42
N TYR A 29 -10.12 -2.65 -16.88
CA TYR A 29 -10.73 -1.59 -17.66
C TYR A 29 -11.31 -2.08 -18.99
N LEU A 30 -10.55 -2.88 -19.74
CA LEU A 30 -11.03 -3.48 -20.99
C LEU A 30 -12.24 -4.37 -20.76
N SER A 31 -12.22 -5.18 -19.69
CA SER A 31 -13.34 -6.05 -19.35
C SER A 31 -14.61 -5.29 -18.97
N LEU A 32 -14.47 -4.13 -18.28
CA LEU A 32 -15.60 -3.24 -18.00
C LEU A 32 -16.21 -2.68 -19.27
N LYS A 33 -15.36 -2.19 -20.18
CA LYS A 33 -15.78 -1.61 -21.46
C LYS A 33 -16.49 -2.64 -22.34
N GLU A 34 -16.01 -3.88 -22.36
CA GLU A 34 -16.63 -4.96 -23.10
C GLU A 34 -18.00 -5.35 -22.52
N LEU A 35 -18.16 -5.29 -21.19
CA LEU A 35 -19.43 -5.55 -20.51
C LEU A 35 -20.49 -4.48 -20.81
N GLU A 36 -20.10 -3.22 -21.01
CA GLU A 36 -20.99 -2.12 -21.38
C GLU A 36 -21.53 -2.24 -22.82
N GLY A 37 -20.77 -2.85 -23.73
CA GLY A 37 -21.18 -3.07 -25.12
C GLY A 37 -22.11 -4.27 -25.33
N LEU A 38 -22.36 -5.07 -24.28
CA LEU A 38 -23.14 -6.31 -24.36
C LEU A 38 -24.54 -6.12 -23.73
N ASP A 39 -25.48 -5.58 -24.51
CA ASP A 39 -26.87 -5.30 -24.10
C ASP A 39 -27.67 -6.54 -23.63
N LYS A 40 -27.17 -7.76 -23.86
CA LYS A 40 -27.88 -9.02 -23.59
C LYS A 40 -27.37 -9.81 -22.37
N ILE A 41 -26.47 -9.27 -21.55
CA ILE A 41 -25.95 -9.99 -20.37
C ILE A 41 -27.02 -10.04 -19.26
N PRO A 42 -27.30 -11.22 -18.68
CA PRO A 42 -28.16 -11.34 -17.51
C PRO A 42 -27.68 -10.44 -16.35
N ILE A 43 -28.62 -9.73 -15.71
CA ILE A 43 -28.33 -8.81 -14.59
C ILE A 43 -27.48 -9.48 -13.49
N ARG A 44 -27.73 -10.76 -13.20
CA ARG A 44 -26.96 -11.53 -12.20
C ARG A 44 -25.48 -11.67 -12.56
N ILE A 45 -25.18 -11.92 -13.83
CA ILE A 45 -23.81 -12.07 -14.34
C ILE A 45 -23.11 -10.71 -14.29
N ARG A 46 -23.80 -9.65 -14.75
CA ARG A 46 -23.30 -8.28 -14.69
C ARG A 46 -22.98 -7.84 -13.25
N ALA A 47 -23.89 -8.11 -12.32
CA ALA A 47 -23.70 -7.79 -10.90
C ALA A 47 -22.52 -8.58 -10.29
N SER A 48 -22.42 -9.87 -10.58
CA SER A 48 -21.33 -10.72 -10.08
C SER A 48 -19.97 -10.26 -10.60
N PHE A 49 -19.90 -9.87 -11.88
CA PHE A 49 -18.68 -9.36 -12.50
C PHE A 49 -18.26 -8.01 -11.90
N ASN A 50 -19.20 -7.07 -11.75
CA ASN A 50 -18.93 -5.79 -11.11
C ASN A 50 -18.46 -5.96 -9.65
N PHE A 51 -19.08 -6.89 -8.90
CA PHE A 51 -18.64 -7.21 -7.55
C PHE A 51 -17.21 -7.77 -7.51
N PHE A 52 -16.90 -8.72 -8.41
CA PHE A 52 -15.56 -9.28 -8.53
C PHE A 52 -14.51 -8.19 -8.83
N LEU A 53 -14.81 -7.29 -9.77
CA LEU A 53 -13.92 -6.18 -10.11
C LEU A 53 -13.74 -5.20 -8.95
N TYR A 54 -14.78 -4.95 -8.16
CA TYR A 54 -14.70 -4.13 -6.96
C TYR A 54 -13.75 -4.73 -5.91
N ILE A 55 -13.84 -6.04 -5.68
CA ILE A 55 -12.92 -6.77 -4.79
C ILE A 55 -11.49 -6.71 -5.32
N LEU A 56 -11.31 -6.91 -6.63
CA LEU A 56 -10.00 -6.87 -7.28
C LEU A 56 -9.37 -5.47 -7.19
N ALA A 57 -10.14 -4.41 -7.41
CA ALA A 57 -9.69 -3.04 -7.21
C ALA A 57 -9.24 -2.82 -5.75
N GLY A 58 -10.03 -3.27 -4.77
CA GLY A 58 -9.67 -3.18 -3.35
C GLY A 58 -8.36 -3.90 -3.03
N HIS A 59 -8.16 -5.09 -3.58
CA HIS A 59 -6.89 -5.81 -3.45
C HIS A 59 -5.71 -5.03 -4.05
N VAL A 60 -5.88 -4.46 -5.24
CA VAL A 60 -4.83 -3.65 -5.90
C VAL A 60 -4.46 -2.43 -5.05
N PHE A 61 -5.45 -1.64 -4.64
CA PHE A 61 -5.23 -0.46 -3.77
C PHE A 61 -4.59 -0.85 -2.44
N GLY A 62 -5.05 -1.94 -1.84
CA GLY A 62 -4.48 -2.50 -0.61
C GLY A 62 -3.01 -2.91 -0.76
N ALA A 63 -2.68 -3.58 -1.86
CA ALA A 63 -1.31 -4.00 -2.15
C ALA A 63 -0.37 -2.80 -2.33
N PHE A 64 -0.80 -1.76 -3.06
CA PHE A 64 -0.05 -0.51 -3.18
C PHE A 64 0.17 0.13 -1.81
N TRP A 65 -0.87 0.21 -0.99
CA TRP A 65 -0.77 0.78 0.34
C TRP A 65 0.20 0.01 1.24
N TYR A 66 0.14 -1.33 1.26
CA TYR A 66 1.07 -2.16 2.04
C TYR A 66 2.52 -2.00 1.55
N PHE A 67 2.71 -1.94 0.23
CA PHE A 67 4.01 -1.75 -0.37
C PHE A 67 4.65 -0.39 0.00
N PHE A 68 3.90 0.70 -0.14
CA PHE A 68 4.37 2.02 0.26
C PHE A 68 4.56 2.14 1.78
N SER A 69 3.72 1.48 2.59
CA SER A 69 3.90 1.38 4.04
C SER A 69 5.25 0.76 4.40
N THR A 70 5.62 -0.33 3.72
CA THR A 70 6.91 -1.00 3.90
C THR A 70 8.07 -0.09 3.49
N GLN A 71 7.97 0.62 2.36
CA GLN A 71 9.00 1.57 1.94
C GLN A 71 9.18 2.72 2.95
N ARG A 72 8.09 3.18 3.56
CA ARG A 72 8.10 4.22 4.60
C ARG A 72 8.75 3.74 5.90
N LEU A 73 8.42 2.53 6.34
CA LEU A 73 9.10 1.90 7.48
C LEU A 73 10.59 1.75 7.24
N THR A 74 10.99 1.30 6.06
CA THR A 74 12.40 1.17 5.70
C THR A 74 13.11 2.53 5.63
N SER A 75 12.41 3.58 5.22
CA SER A 75 12.93 4.96 5.24
C SER A 75 13.10 5.47 6.67
N CYS A 76 12.17 5.14 7.57
CA CYS A 76 12.28 5.45 8.99
C CYS A 76 13.52 4.78 9.60
N TRP A 77 13.69 3.47 9.38
CA TRP A 77 14.87 2.75 9.87
C TRP A 77 16.17 3.31 9.32
N ARG A 78 16.18 3.74 8.05
CA ARG A 78 17.35 4.41 7.45
C ARG A 78 17.66 5.75 8.12
N LYS A 79 16.65 6.50 8.55
CA LYS A 79 16.82 7.78 9.27
C LYS A 79 17.30 7.55 10.70
N ALA A 80 16.75 6.55 11.40
CA ALA A 80 17.21 6.14 12.73
C ALA A 80 18.69 5.71 12.69
N CYS A 81 19.06 4.89 11.72
CA CYS A 81 20.43 4.42 11.46
C CYS A 81 21.42 5.57 11.24
N PHE A 82 21.01 6.70 10.66
CA PHE A 82 21.89 7.86 10.47
C PHE A 82 22.33 8.51 11.80
N HIS A 83 21.50 8.39 12.84
CA HIS A 83 21.77 8.98 14.15
C HIS A 83 22.52 8.03 15.09
N GLN A 84 22.83 6.81 14.65
CA GLN A 84 23.47 5.78 15.47
C GLN A 84 24.90 5.49 15.00
N VAL A 85 25.86 5.63 15.92
CA VAL A 85 27.28 5.35 15.65
C VAL A 85 27.46 3.86 15.34
N GLY A 86 28.07 3.54 14.19
CA GLY A 86 28.34 2.17 13.75
C GLY A 86 27.27 1.54 12.84
N CYS A 87 26.20 2.26 12.48
CA CYS A 87 25.21 1.72 11.56
C CYS A 87 25.68 1.76 10.10
N VAL A 88 25.78 0.60 9.44
CA VAL A 88 26.16 0.52 8.02
C VAL A 88 24.93 0.78 7.15
N GLN A 89 24.87 1.96 6.53
CA GLN A 89 23.79 2.32 5.60
C GLN A 89 23.62 1.29 4.48
N GLY A 90 22.52 0.55 4.52
CA GLY A 90 22.11 -0.37 3.46
C GLY A 90 22.42 -1.84 3.71
N SER A 91 22.81 -2.26 4.92
CA SER A 91 22.75 -3.67 5.31
C SER A 91 21.65 -3.90 6.34
N PHE A 92 20.41 -4.06 5.87
CA PHE A 92 19.40 -4.81 6.61
C PHE A 92 19.69 -6.32 6.49
N ASN A 93 20.94 -6.72 6.73
CA ASN A 93 21.34 -8.12 6.72
C ASN A 93 20.99 -8.72 8.07
N CYS A 94 20.32 -9.87 8.07
CA CYS A 94 20.02 -10.65 9.28
C CYS A 94 21.29 -11.18 9.99
N ASP A 95 22.47 -10.95 9.43
CA ASP A 95 23.76 -11.30 10.04
C ASP A 95 24.25 -10.21 11.02
N HIS A 96 23.76 -10.30 12.26
CA HIS A 96 24.52 -10.11 13.50
C HIS A 96 25.27 -8.78 13.76
N ARG A 97 24.95 -7.68 13.05
CA ARG A 97 25.44 -6.34 13.43
C ARG A 97 24.36 -5.26 13.35
N PHE A 98 23.15 -5.59 13.79
CA PHE A 98 22.20 -4.54 14.16
C PHE A 98 22.71 -3.92 15.47
N GLY A 99 23.25 -2.70 15.41
CA GLY A 99 23.36 -1.87 16.61
C GLY A 99 21.99 -1.75 17.27
N ASN A 100 21.96 -1.60 18.60
CA ASN A 100 20.76 -1.68 19.47
C ASN A 100 19.42 -1.58 18.73
N LEU A 101 18.83 -2.75 18.42
CA LEU A 101 17.55 -2.89 17.71
C LEU A 101 16.40 -2.12 18.42
N SER A 102 16.51 -1.96 19.75
CA SER A 102 15.59 -1.16 20.56
C SER A 102 15.53 0.30 20.13
N VAL A 103 16.66 0.93 19.79
CA VAL A 103 16.72 2.34 19.37
C VAL A 103 16.03 2.55 18.02
N LEU A 104 16.13 1.56 17.12
CA LEU A 104 15.46 1.58 15.82
C LEU A 104 13.94 1.41 15.97
N HIS A 105 13.54 0.52 16.87
CA HIS A 105 12.14 0.27 17.20
C HIS A 105 11.52 1.50 17.85
N ASP A 106 12.20 2.14 18.79
CA ASP A 106 11.72 3.33 19.51
C ASP A 106 11.61 4.54 18.59
N PHE A 107 12.61 4.79 17.72
CA PHE A 107 12.57 5.93 16.78
C PHE A 107 11.46 5.79 15.73
N CYS A 108 11.13 4.56 15.33
CA CYS A 108 10.09 4.24 14.37
C CYS A 108 8.80 3.74 15.03
N SER A 109 8.68 3.93 16.34
CA SER A 109 7.46 3.70 17.10
C SER A 109 6.51 4.87 16.90
N ILE A 110 5.21 4.58 16.98
CA ILE A 110 4.16 5.60 16.87
C ILE A 110 3.78 6.16 18.25
N ASP A 111 4.28 5.53 19.32
CA ASP A 111 3.79 5.72 20.69
C ASP A 111 4.78 6.38 21.66
N SER A 112 5.86 6.98 21.16
CA SER A 112 6.70 7.77 22.06
C SER A 112 6.13 9.17 22.20
N THR A 113 5.73 9.52 23.42
CA THR A 113 5.53 10.86 23.99
C THR A 113 6.71 11.83 23.81
N ASN A 114 7.73 11.46 23.03
CA ASN A 114 8.91 12.25 22.73
C ASN A 114 8.80 12.88 21.34
N THR A 115 9.10 14.16 21.27
CA THR A 115 8.89 15.11 20.15
C THR A 115 9.70 14.83 18.87
N SER A 116 10.26 13.63 18.68
CA SER A 116 11.15 13.26 17.56
C SER A 116 10.65 12.10 16.69
N THR A 117 9.34 11.84 16.66
CA THR A 117 8.75 10.71 15.91
C THR A 117 8.76 10.91 14.40
N PHE A 118 9.05 9.85 13.64
CA PHE A 118 8.94 9.85 12.18
C PHE A 118 7.48 9.92 11.73
N ASP A 119 7.14 10.85 10.83
CA ASP A 119 5.79 10.95 10.28
C ASP A 119 5.52 9.88 9.21
N PHE A 120 4.61 8.96 9.54
CA PHE A 120 4.13 7.91 8.66
C PHE A 120 2.92 8.32 7.80
N GLY A 121 2.25 9.44 8.10
CA GLY A 121 1.06 9.92 7.39
C GLY A 121 -0.02 8.84 7.25
N ILE A 122 -0.51 8.63 6.02
CA ILE A 122 -1.54 7.62 5.68
C ILE A 122 -1.11 6.15 5.95
N PHE A 123 0.16 5.92 6.25
CA PHE A 123 0.72 4.60 6.56
C PHE A 123 0.87 4.36 8.06
N ARG A 124 0.45 5.32 8.89
CA ARG A 124 0.43 5.20 10.36
C ARG A 124 -0.35 3.96 10.81
N GLU A 125 -1.51 3.73 10.19
CA GLU A 125 -2.37 2.58 10.45
C GLU A 125 -1.66 1.23 10.17
N ALA A 126 -0.83 1.15 9.12
CA ALA A 126 -0.05 -0.06 8.82
C ALA A 126 0.97 -0.38 9.91
N ARG A 127 1.57 0.64 10.50
CA ARG A 127 2.56 0.46 11.55
C ARG A 127 1.90 0.18 12.90
N GLN A 128 0.80 0.86 13.25
CA GLN A 128 0.04 0.62 14.49
C GLN A 128 -0.59 -0.77 14.53
N SER A 129 -1.09 -1.26 13.39
CA SER A 129 -1.68 -2.59 13.30
C SER A 129 -0.66 -3.73 13.44
N GLY A 130 0.64 -3.44 13.43
CA GLY A 130 1.70 -4.45 13.43
C GLY A 130 1.74 -5.30 12.15
N ILE A 131 0.97 -4.94 11.12
CA ILE A 131 0.84 -5.78 9.91
C ILE A 131 2.17 -5.89 9.14
N LEU A 132 3.03 -4.87 9.26
CA LEU A 132 4.35 -4.84 8.63
C LEU A 132 5.33 -5.85 9.27
N GLU A 133 5.17 -6.15 10.55
CA GLU A 133 6.04 -7.06 11.33
C GLU A 133 5.51 -8.49 11.43
N SER A 134 4.22 -8.68 11.16
CA SER A 134 3.58 -10.00 11.12
C SER A 134 4.36 -10.96 10.19
N THR A 135 4.49 -12.23 10.56
CA THR A 135 5.00 -13.28 9.66
C THR A 135 3.88 -13.92 8.84
N ASP A 136 2.65 -13.83 9.33
CA ASP A 136 1.46 -14.42 8.69
C ASP A 136 1.09 -13.72 7.37
N PHE A 137 1.42 -14.37 6.26
CA PHE A 137 1.09 -13.88 4.91
C PHE A 137 -0.43 -13.69 4.67
N PRO A 138 -1.32 -14.63 5.05
CA PRO A 138 -2.76 -14.45 4.83
C PRO A 138 -3.31 -13.23 5.56
N LYS A 139 -2.81 -12.97 6.77
CA LYS A 139 -3.20 -11.81 7.58
C LYS A 139 -2.83 -10.51 6.85
N LYS A 140 -1.63 -10.42 6.29
CA LYS A 140 -1.17 -9.27 5.48
C LYS A 140 -2.06 -9.03 4.27
N LEU A 141 -2.39 -10.10 3.56
CA LEU A 141 -3.21 -10.01 2.34
C LEU A 141 -4.64 -9.55 2.66
N ILE A 142 -5.27 -10.14 3.68
CA ILE A 142 -6.64 -9.79 4.07
C ILE A 142 -6.71 -8.37 4.62
N TYR A 143 -5.77 -7.99 5.48
CA TYR A 143 -5.76 -6.67 6.10
C TYR A 143 -5.51 -5.55 5.08
N SER A 144 -4.54 -5.75 4.17
CA SER A 144 -4.30 -4.79 3.09
C SER A 144 -5.48 -4.69 2.14
N ALA A 145 -6.10 -5.80 1.73
CA ALA A 145 -7.30 -5.80 0.90
C ALA A 145 -8.48 -5.11 1.60
N TRP A 146 -8.68 -5.36 2.89
CA TRP A 146 -9.69 -4.67 3.70
C TRP A 146 -9.46 -3.16 3.74
N TRP A 147 -8.23 -2.73 3.96
CA TRP A 147 -7.87 -1.31 3.94
C TRP A 147 -8.16 -0.68 2.57
N GLY A 148 -7.80 -1.36 1.48
CA GLY A 148 -8.07 -0.91 0.12
C GLY A 148 -9.57 -0.79 -0.18
N LEU A 149 -10.36 -1.79 0.20
CA LEU A 149 -11.82 -1.77 0.06
C LEU A 149 -12.46 -0.63 0.86
N ARG A 150 -12.03 -0.43 2.11
CA ARG A 150 -12.51 0.67 2.96
C ARG A 150 -12.31 2.02 2.29
N ASN A 151 -11.14 2.28 1.72
CA ASN A 151 -10.83 3.55 1.07
C ASN A 151 -11.53 3.73 -0.29
N LEU A 152 -11.75 2.66 -1.04
CA LEU A 152 -12.55 2.70 -2.28
C LEU A 152 -14.00 3.06 -2.02
N ARG A 153 -14.60 2.62 -0.89
CA ARG A 153 -15.95 3.05 -0.51
C ARG A 153 -16.03 4.57 -0.38
N PHE A 154 -15.07 5.17 0.33
CA PHE A 154 -15.03 6.62 0.50
C PHE A 154 -14.82 7.36 -0.81
N ALA A 155 -13.94 6.88 -1.69
CA ALA A 155 -13.72 7.49 -3.01
C ALA A 155 -14.98 7.45 -3.89
N HIS A 156 -15.71 6.33 -3.89
CA HIS A 156 -16.95 6.18 -4.65
C HIS A 156 -18.06 7.08 -4.11
N THR A 157 -18.21 7.16 -2.79
CA THR A 157 -19.15 8.08 -2.14
C THR A 157 -18.83 9.53 -2.47
N LEU A 158 -17.54 9.93 -2.42
CA LEU A 158 -17.11 11.28 -2.77
C LEU A 158 -17.38 11.59 -4.25
N TYR A 159 -17.07 10.67 -5.16
CA TYR A 159 -17.33 10.83 -6.60
C TYR A 159 -18.82 11.01 -6.89
N TYR A 160 -19.69 10.18 -6.32
CA TYR A 160 -21.14 10.33 -6.48
C TYR A 160 -21.65 11.64 -5.88
N SER A 161 -21.13 12.05 -4.72
CA SER A 161 -21.53 13.30 -4.09
C SER A 161 -21.12 14.53 -4.91
N ILE A 162 -19.92 14.50 -5.51
CA ILE A 162 -19.45 15.54 -6.44
C ILE A 162 -20.28 15.54 -7.73
N TYR A 163 -20.57 14.36 -8.29
CA TYR A 163 -21.38 14.24 -9.50
C TYR A 163 -22.81 14.78 -9.32
N ILE A 164 -23.43 14.50 -8.18
CA ILE A 164 -24.74 15.07 -7.83
C ILE A 164 -24.62 16.59 -7.68
N PHE A 165 -23.60 17.08 -6.95
CA PHE A 165 -23.38 18.52 -6.77
C PHE A 165 -23.19 19.25 -8.10
N ILE A 166 -22.36 18.74 -9.02
CA ILE A 166 -22.11 19.34 -10.33
C ILE A 166 -23.38 19.36 -11.18
N ASN A 167 -24.17 18.28 -11.20
CA ASN A 167 -25.44 18.25 -11.94
C ASN A 167 -26.52 19.15 -11.32
N CYS A 168 -26.52 19.31 -9.99
CA CYS A 168 -27.40 20.27 -9.31
C CYS A 168 -26.97 21.73 -9.53
N TYR A 169 -25.67 22.00 -9.69
CA TYR A 169 -25.16 23.35 -9.93
C TYR A 169 -25.31 23.81 -11.39
N ASN A 170 -25.26 22.88 -12.35
CA ASN A 170 -25.43 23.16 -13.78
C ASN A 170 -26.90 23.14 -14.26
N LYS A 171 -27.87 23.26 -13.34
CA LYS A 171 -29.30 23.32 -13.64
C LYS A 171 -29.92 24.52 -12.93
#